data_AF-A0A924G3K6-F1
#
_entry.id   AF-A0A924G3K6-F1
#
_cell.length_a   1.000
_cell.length_b   1.000
_cell.length_c   1.000
_cell.angle_alpha   90.00
_cell.angle_beta   90.00
_cell.angle_gamma   90.00
#
_symmetry.space_group_name_H-M   'P 1'
#
loop_
_entity.id
_entity.type
_entity.pdbx_description
1 polymer ?
#
loop_
_entity_poly.entity_id
_entity_poly.type
_entity_poly.pdbx_seq_one_letter_code
_entity_poly.pdbx_strand_id
1 'polypeptide(L)'
;MSEQSSKIPNLETLATQEQQLNERLASNTVAASADEVAMYTTQASEEKTNVAQAQVGRRGQLIQRSANMAIEHAFFEPVHTEFVQLTPSFQAQVADTSRTNLVGYVAGQKSARGNHMNQQNPTVLTEHDALSGLDAFLADVASLDDESKSSKYAASMREGLTFIGEREYAQAVTAIAEDWKQKLAKNPQLQICALAKMIDPNKIKSDSYMLDSILGEYTDDEIISLGNRLVVDVDKLIAGNEQVEVILVDDWTNSAAQLGTAIDTVVQDYPQYANKISIQLIAASKQRLARGVAGTDPYREGNEVLVVPVSAYFQANKASVAEAHITGSHGSMDYDFENEFGDMAYALAKSRGEVEPVDLPPLTNVARPYKMIGYRTSNVFRVRKLQAQNKHIT
;
A
#
# COMPACT_ATOMS: atom_id res chain seq x y z
N MET A 1 -30.53 -11.60 -21.19
CA MET A 1 -30.69 -11.09 -19.81
C MET A 1 -29.45 -10.26 -19.53
N SER A 2 -29.56 -8.94 -19.67
CA SER A 2 -28.45 -7.98 -19.67
C SER A 2 -28.42 -7.23 -18.34
N GLU A 3 -27.31 -7.35 -17.62
CA GLU A 3 -26.99 -6.57 -16.42
C GLU A 3 -26.73 -5.11 -16.80
N GLN A 4 -27.49 -4.20 -16.18
CA GLN A 4 -27.26 -2.76 -16.27
C GLN A 4 -26.14 -2.36 -15.30
N SER A 5 -25.03 -1.89 -15.87
CA SER A 5 -23.95 -1.19 -15.19
C SER A 5 -24.42 0.19 -14.71
N SER A 6 -24.49 0.43 -13.40
CA SER A 6 -24.74 1.74 -12.81
C SER A 6 -23.53 2.67 -13.01
N LYS A 7 -23.58 3.55 -14.01
CA LYS A 7 -22.66 4.70 -14.14
C LYS A 7 -23.30 5.90 -13.44
N ILE A 8 -22.62 6.47 -12.45
CA ILE A 8 -23.00 7.77 -11.85
C ILE A 8 -22.64 8.87 -12.88
N PRO A 9 -23.58 9.74 -13.30
CA PRO A 9 -23.30 10.76 -14.32
C PRO A 9 -22.41 11.89 -13.76
N ASN A 10 -21.59 12.50 -14.63
CA ASN A 10 -20.85 13.73 -14.32
C ASN A 10 -21.86 14.91 -14.16
N LEU A 11 -21.50 15.95 -13.41
CA LEU A 11 -22.33 17.14 -13.14
C LEU A 11 -22.81 17.82 -14.44
N GLU A 12 -22.00 17.81 -15.50
CA GLU A 12 -22.40 18.30 -16.83
C GLU A 12 -23.48 17.41 -17.47
N THR A 13 -23.46 16.11 -17.19
CA THR A 13 -24.46 15.15 -17.69
C THR A 13 -25.81 15.32 -16.98
N LEU A 14 -25.80 15.68 -15.68
CA LEU A 14 -27.02 15.98 -14.91
C LEU A 14 -27.67 17.30 -15.35
N ALA A 15 -26.88 18.34 -15.62
CA ALA A 15 -27.39 19.60 -16.17
C ALA A 15 -28.02 19.40 -17.57
N THR A 16 -27.41 18.55 -18.39
CA THR A 16 -27.94 18.19 -19.72
C THR A 16 -29.21 17.35 -19.63
N GLN A 17 -29.31 16.45 -18.65
CA GLN A 17 -30.53 15.68 -18.39
C GLN A 17 -31.67 16.54 -17.83
N GLU A 18 -31.37 17.52 -16.96
CA GLU A 18 -32.34 18.49 -16.44
C GLU A 18 -32.89 19.39 -17.57
N GLN A 19 -32.03 19.81 -18.50
CA GLN A 19 -32.46 20.57 -19.69
C GLN A 19 -33.31 19.74 -20.65
N GLN A 20 -32.93 18.48 -20.94
CA GLN A 20 -33.73 17.57 -21.78
C GLN A 20 -35.06 17.17 -21.12
N LEU A 21 -35.12 17.08 -19.80
CA LEU A 21 -36.37 16.80 -19.06
C LEU A 21 -37.30 18.02 -19.10
N ASN A 22 -36.76 19.22 -18.93
CA ASN A 22 -37.52 20.48 -19.04
C ASN A 22 -38.06 20.71 -20.47
N GLU A 23 -37.28 20.37 -21.50
CA GLU A 23 -37.75 20.39 -22.90
C GLU A 23 -38.84 19.33 -23.16
N ARG A 24 -38.75 18.15 -22.56
CA ARG A 24 -39.80 17.10 -22.65
C ARG A 24 -41.08 17.50 -21.92
N LEU A 25 -40.98 18.13 -20.75
CA LEU A 25 -42.13 18.68 -19.99
C LEU A 25 -42.80 19.85 -20.71
N ALA A 26 -42.04 20.67 -21.44
CA ALA A 26 -42.59 21.74 -22.28
C ALA A 26 -43.30 21.20 -23.53
N SER A 27 -42.94 20.01 -24.01
CA SER A 27 -43.51 19.39 -25.22
C SER A 27 -44.73 18.47 -25.00
N ASN A 28 -45.00 18.06 -23.75
CA ASN A 28 -46.11 17.18 -23.40
C ASN A 28 -47.11 17.91 -22.48
N THR A 29 -48.14 18.50 -23.07
CA THR A 29 -49.34 18.96 -22.36
C THR A 29 -50.17 17.76 -21.89
N VAL A 30 -49.71 17.09 -20.83
CA VAL A 30 -50.56 16.39 -19.88
C VAL A 30 -50.04 16.77 -18.50
N ALA A 31 -50.87 17.47 -17.73
CA ALA A 31 -50.53 18.03 -16.44
C ALA A 31 -50.05 16.93 -15.46
N ALA A 32 -48.74 16.85 -15.24
CA ALA A 32 -48.21 16.25 -14.02
C ALA A 32 -48.79 17.03 -12.84
N SER A 33 -49.34 16.33 -11.84
CA SER A 33 -49.89 17.00 -10.67
C SER A 33 -48.76 17.73 -9.93
N ALA A 34 -49.10 18.85 -9.28
CA ALA A 34 -48.12 19.62 -8.51
C ALA A 34 -47.38 18.77 -7.45
N ASP A 35 -48.01 17.69 -6.99
CA ASP A 35 -47.44 16.74 -6.02
C ASP A 35 -46.33 15.86 -6.63
N GLU A 36 -46.44 15.45 -7.90
CA GLU A 36 -45.37 14.69 -8.58
C GLU A 36 -44.14 15.57 -8.83
N VAL A 37 -44.35 16.82 -9.27
CA VAL A 37 -43.26 17.77 -9.49
C VAL A 37 -42.54 18.11 -8.18
N ALA A 38 -43.27 18.23 -7.06
CA ALA A 38 -42.71 18.46 -5.73
C ALA A 38 -41.89 17.27 -5.20
N MET A 39 -42.33 16.03 -5.45
CA MET A 39 -41.63 14.82 -5.04
C MET A 39 -40.28 14.66 -5.78
N TYR A 40 -40.27 14.84 -7.11
CA TYR A 40 -39.05 14.74 -7.91
C TYR A 40 -38.04 15.86 -7.64
N THR A 41 -38.52 17.09 -7.36
CA THR A 41 -37.64 18.20 -6.97
C THR A 41 -37.03 18.00 -5.58
N THR A 42 -37.77 17.37 -4.66
CA THR A 42 -37.25 17.04 -3.33
C THR A 42 -36.17 15.96 -3.39
N GLN A 43 -36.39 14.87 -4.13
CA GLN A 43 -35.37 13.83 -4.36
C GLN A 43 -34.10 14.37 -5.05
N ALA A 44 -34.24 15.22 -6.06
CA ALA A 44 -33.10 15.84 -6.72
C ALA A 44 -32.32 16.79 -5.79
N SER A 45 -33.00 17.44 -4.84
CA SER A 45 -32.35 18.30 -3.83
C SER A 45 -31.60 17.47 -2.77
N GLU A 46 -32.14 16.33 -2.37
CA GLU A 46 -31.51 15.39 -1.43
C GLU A 46 -30.27 14.73 -2.06
N GLU A 47 -30.34 14.30 -3.32
CA GLU A 47 -29.17 13.79 -4.04
C GLU A 47 -28.10 14.87 -4.24
N LYS A 48 -28.47 16.11 -4.59
CA LYS A 48 -27.52 17.23 -4.67
C LYS A 48 -26.87 17.52 -3.31
N THR A 49 -27.62 17.42 -2.22
CA THR A 49 -27.11 17.61 -0.85
C THR A 49 -26.17 16.47 -0.43
N ASN A 50 -26.51 15.22 -0.74
CA ASN A 50 -25.67 14.05 -0.46
C ASN A 50 -24.38 14.05 -1.28
N VAL A 51 -24.44 14.45 -2.56
CA VAL A 51 -23.27 14.62 -3.43
C VAL A 51 -22.39 15.78 -2.93
N ALA A 52 -23.00 16.91 -2.52
CA ALA A 52 -22.27 18.03 -1.95
C ALA A 52 -21.61 17.67 -0.61
N GLN A 53 -22.28 16.94 0.28
CA GLN A 53 -21.70 16.44 1.53
C GLN A 53 -20.57 15.43 1.28
N ALA A 54 -20.73 14.53 0.30
CA ALA A 54 -19.68 13.60 -0.11
C ALA A 54 -18.48 14.31 -0.77
N GLN A 55 -18.71 15.41 -1.49
CA GLN A 55 -17.65 16.26 -2.05
C GLN A 55 -16.97 17.11 -0.97
N VAL A 56 -17.70 17.62 0.03
CA VAL A 56 -17.15 18.34 1.18
C VAL A 56 -16.34 17.40 2.06
N GLY A 57 -16.79 16.16 2.29
CA GLY A 57 -16.02 15.11 2.97
C GLY A 57 -14.73 14.76 2.23
N ARG A 58 -14.78 14.60 0.89
CA ARG A 58 -13.57 14.39 0.07
C ARG A 58 -12.63 15.59 0.06
N ARG A 59 -13.16 16.81 0.05
CA ARG A 59 -12.38 18.05 0.08
C ARG A 59 -11.75 18.27 1.46
N GLY A 60 -12.43 17.91 2.54
CA GLY A 60 -11.89 17.83 3.90
C GLY A 60 -10.75 16.81 3.99
N GLN A 61 -10.93 15.61 3.44
CA GLN A 61 -9.86 14.60 3.35
C GLN A 61 -8.67 15.05 2.49
N LEU A 62 -8.88 15.80 1.41
CA LEU A 62 -7.80 16.35 0.57
C LEU A 62 -7.04 17.49 1.27
N ILE A 63 -7.74 18.35 2.01
CA ILE A 63 -7.14 19.42 2.82
C ILE A 63 -6.35 18.81 3.99
N GLN A 64 -6.89 17.78 4.66
CA GLN A 64 -6.19 17.01 5.70
C GLN A 64 -4.94 16.32 5.12
N ARG A 65 -5.03 15.69 3.94
CA ARG A 65 -3.88 15.09 3.26
C ARG A 65 -2.81 16.11 2.90
N SER A 66 -3.21 17.30 2.46
CA SER A 66 -2.28 18.39 2.13
C SER A 66 -1.61 18.97 3.38
N ALA A 67 -2.36 19.05 4.49
CA ALA A 67 -1.82 19.43 5.79
C ALA A 67 -0.86 18.36 6.34
N ASN A 68 -1.21 17.07 6.25
CA ASN A 68 -0.36 15.96 6.69
C ASN A 68 0.94 15.88 5.89
N MET A 69 0.89 16.08 4.56
CA MET A 69 2.11 16.17 3.72
C MET A 69 2.94 17.42 4.05
N ALA A 70 2.30 18.58 4.29
CA ALA A 70 3.01 19.81 4.67
C ALA A 70 3.68 19.69 6.05
N ILE A 71 3.06 18.97 6.98
CA ILE A 71 3.61 18.64 8.30
C ILE A 71 4.78 17.64 8.16
N GLU A 72 4.66 16.58 7.34
CA GLU A 72 5.77 15.64 7.07
C GLU A 72 7.04 16.33 6.52
N HIS A 73 6.88 17.43 5.79
CA HIS A 73 7.97 18.22 5.22
C HIS A 73 8.54 19.29 6.16
N ALA A 74 7.82 19.70 7.22
CA ALA A 74 8.19 20.80 8.09
C ALA A 74 8.37 20.31 9.55
N PHE A 75 9.63 20.16 9.95
CA PHE A 75 10.08 19.96 11.34
C PHE A 75 9.67 18.63 12.00
N PHE A 76 10.49 17.60 11.81
CA PHE A 76 10.55 16.46 12.74
C PHE A 76 11.99 16.28 13.24
N GLU A 77 12.17 16.38 14.56
CA GLU A 77 13.33 15.81 15.25
C GLU A 77 13.28 14.28 15.11
N PRO A 78 14.42 13.57 14.97
CA PRO A 78 14.42 12.12 14.84
C PRO A 78 13.77 11.46 16.06
N VAL A 79 12.73 10.64 15.85
CA VAL A 79 11.95 9.99 16.91
C VAL A 79 12.57 8.64 17.28
N HIS A 80 13.07 7.89 16.30
CA HIS A 80 13.69 6.58 16.51
C HIS A 80 14.58 6.21 15.30
N THR A 81 15.49 5.24 15.42
CA THR A 81 16.10 4.61 14.24
C THR A 81 16.31 3.15 14.54
N GLU A 82 15.35 2.31 14.15
CA GLU A 82 15.42 0.87 14.33
C GLU A 82 15.39 0.16 12.99
N PHE A 83 16.54 -0.36 12.59
CA PHE A 83 16.65 -1.35 11.54
C PHE A 83 17.67 -2.43 11.89
N VAL A 84 17.50 -3.62 11.34
CA VAL A 84 18.38 -4.77 11.64
C VAL A 84 19.59 -4.80 10.72
N GLN A 85 19.38 -4.62 9.42
CA GLN A 85 20.46 -4.74 8.43
C GLN A 85 20.32 -3.71 7.29
N LEU A 86 21.43 -3.38 6.64
CA LEU A 86 21.41 -2.71 5.34
C LEU A 86 21.00 -3.71 4.25
N THR A 87 20.20 -3.25 3.28
CA THR A 87 19.93 -4.02 2.07
C THR A 87 21.20 -4.22 1.23
N PRO A 88 21.34 -5.35 0.53
CA PRO A 88 22.36 -5.49 -0.51
C PRO A 88 22.17 -4.43 -1.60
N SER A 89 23.26 -3.89 -2.14
CA SER A 89 23.18 -2.92 -3.24
C SER A 89 22.56 -3.56 -4.49
N PHE A 90 21.83 -2.78 -5.28
CA PHE A 90 21.21 -3.26 -6.51
C PHE A 90 22.22 -3.99 -7.42
N GLN A 91 23.41 -3.41 -7.63
CA GLN A 91 24.45 -4.01 -8.45
C GLN A 91 25.00 -5.34 -7.89
N ALA A 92 25.12 -5.47 -6.56
CA ALA A 92 25.49 -6.73 -5.96
C ALA A 92 24.42 -7.81 -6.18
N GLN A 93 23.14 -7.43 -6.17
CA GLN A 93 22.04 -8.35 -6.45
C GLN A 93 21.96 -8.74 -7.92
N VAL A 94 22.23 -7.81 -8.86
CA VAL A 94 22.33 -8.08 -10.30
C VAL A 94 23.44 -9.08 -10.60
N ALA A 95 24.59 -8.95 -9.92
CA ALA A 95 25.72 -9.87 -10.08
C ALA A 95 25.51 -11.26 -9.45
N ASP A 96 24.51 -11.42 -8.57
CA ASP A 96 24.24 -12.68 -7.88
C ASP A 96 23.42 -13.64 -8.77
N THR A 97 24.13 -14.50 -9.50
CA THR A 97 23.54 -15.55 -10.36
C THR A 97 22.86 -16.68 -9.59
N SER A 98 22.99 -16.74 -8.25
CA SER A 98 22.32 -17.75 -7.43
C SER A 98 20.83 -17.46 -7.20
N ARG A 99 20.33 -16.29 -7.66
CA ARG A 99 18.94 -15.85 -7.52
C ARG A 99 18.01 -16.57 -8.50
N THR A 100 17.74 -17.84 -8.23
CA THR A 100 16.93 -18.71 -9.08
C THR A 100 15.44 -18.73 -8.73
N ASN A 101 15.00 -17.97 -7.72
CA ASN A 101 13.59 -17.86 -7.37
C ASN A 101 12.80 -17.29 -8.54
N LEU A 102 11.58 -17.79 -8.73
CA LEU A 102 10.77 -17.43 -9.87
C LEU A 102 9.94 -16.18 -9.58
N VAL A 103 10.07 -15.18 -10.43
CA VAL A 103 9.25 -13.96 -10.41
C VAL A 103 8.29 -14.01 -11.59
N GLY A 104 7.00 -13.95 -11.29
CA GLY A 104 5.98 -13.73 -12.30
C GLY A 104 5.94 -12.26 -12.70
N TYR A 105 5.69 -11.96 -13.97
CA TYR A 105 5.44 -10.60 -14.45
C TYR A 105 4.49 -10.61 -15.66
N VAL A 106 3.93 -9.44 -15.97
CA VAL A 106 3.12 -9.25 -17.18
C VAL A 106 4.01 -8.68 -18.29
N ALA A 107 4.24 -9.46 -19.34
CA ALA A 107 5.06 -9.05 -20.49
C ALA A 107 4.33 -8.05 -21.42
N GLY A 108 5.10 -7.37 -22.27
CA GLY A 108 4.58 -6.47 -23.32
C GLY A 108 3.90 -5.21 -22.80
N GLN A 109 4.21 -4.79 -21.56
CA GLN A 109 3.61 -3.61 -20.95
C GLN A 109 4.45 -2.38 -21.27
N LYS A 110 3.82 -1.39 -21.90
CA LYS A 110 4.43 -0.10 -22.27
C LYS A 110 4.22 1.00 -21.22
N SER A 111 3.35 0.75 -20.27
CA SER A 111 3.12 1.57 -19.09
C SER A 111 3.06 0.65 -17.88
N ALA A 112 3.53 1.13 -16.74
CA ALA A 112 3.47 0.33 -15.53
C ALA A 112 2.02 0.24 -15.08
N ARG A 113 1.60 -0.98 -14.74
CA ARG A 113 0.21 -1.24 -14.41
C ARG A 113 -0.10 -0.81 -12.98
N GLY A 114 -0.95 0.21 -12.87
CA GLY A 114 -1.79 0.38 -11.69
C GLY A 114 -2.57 -0.90 -11.35
N ASN A 115 -2.97 -1.02 -10.08
CA ASN A 115 -3.49 -2.19 -9.33
C ASN A 115 -4.60 -3.10 -9.93
N HIS A 116 -4.98 -3.03 -11.21
CA HIS A 116 -6.34 -3.30 -11.68
C HIS A 116 -6.61 -4.55 -12.55
N MET A 117 -5.70 -5.50 -12.73
CA MET A 117 -5.99 -6.69 -13.55
C MET A 117 -5.71 -7.99 -12.80
N ASN A 118 -6.67 -8.92 -12.83
CA ASN A 118 -6.44 -10.33 -12.51
C ASN A 118 -5.35 -10.84 -13.47
N GLN A 119 -4.21 -11.26 -12.92
CA GLN A 119 -3.02 -11.58 -13.70
C GLN A 119 -3.14 -13.00 -14.25
N GLN A 120 -3.80 -13.15 -15.40
CA GLN A 120 -3.85 -14.42 -16.12
C GLN A 120 -2.49 -14.69 -16.77
N ASN A 121 -1.95 -15.89 -16.58
CA ASN A 121 -0.75 -16.42 -17.23
C ASN A 121 0.46 -15.47 -17.20
N PRO A 122 1.00 -15.15 -16.00
CA PRO A 122 2.23 -14.36 -15.94
C PRO A 122 3.35 -15.09 -16.68
N THR A 123 4.19 -14.31 -17.34
CA THR A 123 5.48 -14.83 -17.78
C THR A 123 6.35 -14.97 -16.55
N VAL A 124 7.20 -15.99 -16.51
CA VAL A 124 8.01 -16.32 -15.34
C VAL A 124 9.47 -16.34 -15.75
N LEU A 125 10.31 -15.78 -14.89
CA LEU A 125 11.76 -15.73 -15.05
C LEU A 125 12.42 -15.80 -13.67
N THR A 126 13.72 -16.06 -13.65
CA THR A 126 14.45 -16.04 -12.37
C THR A 126 14.58 -14.61 -11.86
N GLU A 127 14.71 -14.43 -10.55
CA GLU A 127 15.06 -13.14 -9.95
C GLU A 127 16.31 -12.54 -10.58
N HIS A 128 17.31 -13.37 -10.86
CA HIS A 128 18.52 -12.95 -11.57
C HIS A 128 18.18 -12.34 -12.94
N ASP A 129 17.44 -13.07 -13.78
CA ASP A 129 17.05 -12.58 -15.12
C ASP A 129 16.19 -11.30 -15.03
N ALA A 130 15.32 -11.21 -14.02
CA ALA A 130 14.49 -10.04 -13.77
C ALA A 130 15.34 -8.80 -13.46
N LEU A 131 16.32 -8.97 -12.56
CA LEU A 131 17.25 -7.93 -12.14
C LEU A 131 18.18 -7.52 -13.29
N SER A 132 18.72 -8.48 -14.03
CA SER A 132 19.55 -8.21 -15.20
C SER A 132 18.78 -7.46 -16.28
N GLY A 133 17.52 -7.84 -16.54
CA GLY A 133 16.66 -7.12 -17.48
C GLY A 133 16.36 -5.69 -17.04
N LEU A 134 16.15 -5.46 -15.75
CA LEU A 134 15.97 -4.13 -15.18
C LEU A 134 17.25 -3.28 -15.29
N ASP A 135 18.41 -3.82 -14.90
CA ASP A 135 19.68 -3.08 -14.99
C ASP A 135 20.03 -2.72 -16.44
N ALA A 136 19.82 -3.64 -17.39
CA ALA A 136 20.04 -3.37 -18.81
C ALA A 136 19.15 -2.22 -19.32
N PHE A 137 17.85 -2.25 -18.98
CA PHE A 137 16.94 -1.16 -19.33
C PHE A 137 17.40 0.18 -18.72
N LEU A 138 17.73 0.18 -17.43
CA LEU A 138 18.20 1.41 -16.77
C LEU A 138 19.53 1.89 -17.35
N ALA A 139 20.43 0.99 -17.76
CA ALA A 139 21.70 1.35 -18.39
C ALA A 139 21.48 2.01 -19.76
N ASP A 140 20.58 1.46 -20.57
CA ASP A 140 20.19 2.05 -21.86
C ASP A 140 19.62 3.46 -21.66
N VAL A 141 18.71 3.64 -20.70
CA VAL A 141 18.10 4.95 -20.41
C VAL A 141 19.11 5.93 -19.84
N ALA A 142 20.01 5.49 -18.97
CA ALA A 142 21.08 6.33 -18.41
C ALA A 142 22.11 6.75 -19.47
N SER A 143 22.19 6.04 -20.60
CA SER A 143 23.06 6.41 -21.73
C SER A 143 22.45 7.43 -22.69
N LEU A 144 21.16 7.77 -22.50
CA LEU A 144 20.54 8.89 -23.20
C LEU A 144 21.17 10.20 -22.72
N ASP A 145 21.16 11.22 -23.59
CA ASP A 145 21.72 12.56 -23.34
C ASP A 145 21.60 12.99 -21.86
N ASP A 146 22.76 13.23 -21.23
CA ASP A 146 22.99 13.26 -19.77
C ASP A 146 22.10 14.28 -19.03
N GLU A 147 21.51 15.23 -19.75
CA GLU A 147 20.68 16.28 -19.16
C GLU A 147 19.19 15.91 -19.03
N SER A 148 18.73 14.81 -19.64
CA SER A 148 17.33 14.42 -19.54
C SER A 148 16.96 13.93 -18.13
N LYS A 149 15.73 14.25 -17.67
CA LYS A 149 15.18 13.75 -16.41
C LYS A 149 15.27 12.22 -16.36
N SER A 150 14.85 11.54 -17.42
CA SER A 150 14.85 10.07 -17.49
C SER A 150 16.25 9.47 -17.32
N SER A 151 17.29 10.05 -17.95
CA SER A 151 18.68 9.58 -17.80
C SER A 151 19.16 9.70 -16.35
N LYS A 152 18.96 10.87 -15.72
CA LYS A 152 19.34 11.11 -14.31
C LYS A 152 18.63 10.17 -13.34
N TYR A 153 17.34 9.94 -13.54
CA TYR A 153 16.58 9.00 -12.72
C TYR A 153 17.04 7.56 -12.91
N ALA A 154 17.29 7.13 -14.15
CA ALA A 154 17.77 5.78 -14.42
C ALA A 154 19.15 5.54 -13.77
N ALA A 155 20.07 6.49 -13.91
CA ALA A 155 21.38 6.44 -13.23
C ALA A 155 21.22 6.35 -11.70
N SER A 156 20.33 7.15 -11.13
CA SER A 156 20.06 7.15 -9.70
C SER A 156 19.46 5.83 -9.19
N MET A 157 18.55 5.22 -9.95
CA MET A 157 18.01 3.90 -9.63
C MET A 157 19.10 2.82 -9.71
N ARG A 158 20.00 2.86 -10.69
CA ARG A 158 21.12 1.90 -10.75
C ARG A 158 22.06 2.01 -9.55
N GLU A 159 22.19 3.19 -8.98
CA GLU A 159 23.00 3.46 -7.79
C GLU A 159 22.28 3.05 -6.50
N GLY A 160 20.99 3.36 -6.38
CA GLY A 160 20.27 3.39 -5.11
C GLY A 160 18.96 2.60 -5.02
N LEU A 161 18.59 1.82 -6.05
CA LEU A 161 17.41 0.95 -5.98
C LEU A 161 17.60 -0.13 -4.90
N THR A 162 16.53 -0.37 -4.16
CA THR A 162 16.42 -1.44 -3.17
C THR A 162 15.50 -2.50 -3.74
N PHE A 163 16.06 -3.70 -3.97
CA PHE A 163 15.27 -4.87 -4.33
C PHE A 163 15.12 -5.79 -3.13
N ILE A 164 13.87 -6.17 -2.84
CA ILE A 164 13.51 -7.20 -1.86
C ILE A 164 13.05 -8.44 -2.64
N GLY A 165 13.98 -9.37 -2.86
CA GLY A 165 13.67 -10.68 -3.40
C GLY A 165 13.11 -11.63 -2.34
N GLU A 166 12.83 -12.86 -2.73
CA GLU A 166 12.32 -13.93 -1.86
C GLU A 166 13.28 -14.22 -0.70
N ARG A 167 14.60 -14.22 -0.97
CA ARG A 167 15.61 -14.43 0.08
C ARG A 167 15.53 -13.34 1.15
N GLU A 168 15.50 -12.08 0.73
CA GLU A 168 15.41 -10.93 1.63
C GLU A 168 14.06 -10.91 2.36
N TYR A 169 12.97 -11.21 1.66
CA TYR A 169 11.63 -11.28 2.22
C TYR A 169 11.52 -12.33 3.32
N ALA A 170 11.93 -13.57 3.04
CA ALA A 170 11.89 -14.67 4.01
C ALA A 170 12.75 -14.39 5.24
N GLN A 171 13.93 -13.78 5.05
CA GLN A 171 14.80 -13.36 6.13
C GLN A 171 14.12 -12.32 7.03
N ALA A 172 13.49 -11.30 6.44
CA ALA A 172 12.79 -10.26 7.18
C ALA A 172 11.57 -10.80 7.95
N VAL A 173 10.75 -11.63 7.29
CA VAL A 173 9.59 -12.29 7.90
C VAL A 173 10.00 -13.13 9.12
N THR A 174 11.03 -13.96 8.97
CA THR A 174 11.55 -14.79 10.06
C THR A 174 12.00 -13.95 11.23
N ALA A 175 12.77 -12.89 10.97
CA ALA A 175 13.29 -12.04 12.03
C ALA A 175 12.21 -11.24 12.77
N ILE A 176 11.19 -10.76 12.05
CA ILE A 176 10.04 -10.07 12.65
C ILE A 176 9.26 -11.04 13.56
N ALA A 177 9.01 -12.26 13.10
CA ALA A 177 8.35 -13.28 13.92
C ALA A 177 9.16 -13.60 15.19
N GLU A 178 10.48 -13.75 15.07
CA GLU A 178 11.35 -14.01 16.22
C GLU A 178 11.40 -12.83 17.21
N ASP A 179 11.38 -11.58 16.73
CA ASP A 179 11.25 -10.40 17.61
C ASP A 179 9.96 -10.46 18.44
N TRP A 180 8.82 -10.75 17.80
CA TRP A 180 7.54 -10.88 18.50
C TRP A 180 7.55 -12.03 19.50
N LYS A 181 8.10 -13.20 19.13
CA LYS A 181 8.27 -14.34 20.06
C LYS A 181 9.12 -13.94 21.26
N GLN A 182 10.24 -13.24 21.06
CA GLN A 182 11.12 -12.78 22.14
C GLN A 182 10.43 -11.76 23.06
N LYS A 183 9.70 -10.78 22.50
CA LYS A 183 8.89 -9.83 23.26
C LYS A 183 7.86 -10.54 24.14
N LEU A 184 7.11 -11.49 23.56
CA LEU A 184 6.09 -12.27 24.26
C LEU A 184 6.68 -13.21 25.31
N ALA A 185 7.86 -13.80 25.06
CA ALA A 185 8.55 -14.65 26.04
C ALA A 185 9.09 -13.83 27.23
N LYS A 186 9.65 -12.64 26.95
CA LYS A 186 10.25 -11.76 27.97
C LYS A 186 9.21 -11.12 28.88
N ASN A 187 8.03 -10.80 28.37
CA ASN A 187 6.95 -10.18 29.14
C ASN A 187 5.66 -11.02 29.06
N PRO A 188 5.38 -11.89 30.05
CA PRO A 188 4.18 -12.75 30.06
C PRO A 188 2.84 -11.99 30.07
N GLN A 189 2.81 -10.70 30.42
CA GLN A 189 1.60 -9.88 30.41
C GLN A 189 1.38 -9.16 29.07
N LEU A 190 2.40 -9.11 28.21
CA LEU A 190 2.30 -8.47 26.91
C LEU A 190 1.27 -9.18 26.03
N GLN A 191 0.40 -8.37 25.42
CA GLN A 191 -0.40 -8.73 24.25
C GLN A 191 0.07 -7.94 23.03
N ILE A 192 0.25 -8.63 21.92
CA ILE A 192 0.51 -8.04 20.60
C ILE A 192 -0.76 -8.14 19.77
N CYS A 193 -1.23 -7.02 19.22
CA CYS A 193 -2.25 -6.98 18.19
C CYS A 193 -1.60 -6.60 16.86
N ALA A 194 -1.45 -7.55 15.95
CA ALA A 194 -0.83 -7.34 14.64
C ALA A 194 -1.91 -7.10 13.58
N LEU A 195 -1.86 -5.96 12.91
CA LEU A 195 -2.87 -5.52 11.96
C LEU A 195 -2.27 -5.37 10.57
N ALA A 196 -2.77 -6.18 9.64
CA ALA A 196 -2.69 -5.90 8.22
C ALA A 196 -3.89 -5.03 7.83
N LYS A 197 -3.68 -3.97 7.05
CA LYS A 197 -4.76 -3.05 6.69
C LYS A 197 -5.76 -3.72 5.73
N MET A 198 -6.98 -3.99 6.18
CA MET A 198 -8.08 -4.40 5.30
C MET A 198 -9.30 -3.48 5.40
N ILE A 199 -9.81 -3.03 4.25
CA ILE A 199 -11.20 -2.52 4.12
C ILE A 199 -11.99 -3.34 3.07
N ASP A 200 -11.35 -4.23 2.31
CA ASP A 200 -12.06 -5.09 1.34
C ASP A 200 -11.89 -6.57 1.69
N PRO A 201 -12.88 -7.21 2.36
CA PRO A 201 -12.83 -8.63 2.73
C PRO A 201 -12.68 -9.58 1.53
N ASN A 202 -12.84 -9.08 0.29
CA ASN A 202 -12.74 -9.87 -0.93
C ASN A 202 -11.38 -9.73 -1.64
N LYS A 203 -10.45 -8.92 -1.12
CA LYS A 203 -9.13 -8.71 -1.75
C LYS A 203 -8.00 -8.91 -0.75
N ILE A 204 -7.01 -9.71 -1.15
CA ILE A 204 -5.76 -9.85 -0.43
C ILE A 204 -4.80 -8.75 -0.89
N LYS A 205 -4.18 -8.09 0.09
CA LYS A 205 -3.17 -7.05 -0.10
C LYS A 205 -1.81 -7.50 0.43
N SER A 206 -0.76 -6.71 0.14
CA SER A 206 0.62 -6.96 0.56
C SER A 206 0.74 -7.13 2.07
N ASP A 207 0.17 -6.20 2.84
CA ASP A 207 0.09 -6.24 4.30
C ASP A 207 -0.44 -7.58 4.85
N SER A 208 -1.50 -8.11 4.26
CA SER A 208 -2.20 -9.32 4.71
C SER A 208 -1.41 -10.56 4.34
N TYR A 209 -0.76 -10.53 3.18
CA TYR A 209 0.17 -11.56 2.75
C TYR A 209 1.41 -11.61 3.66
N MET A 210 1.96 -10.45 4.02
CA MET A 210 3.07 -10.34 4.96
C MET A 210 2.69 -10.81 6.35
N LEU A 211 1.56 -10.37 6.88
CA LEU A 211 1.10 -10.83 8.20
C LEU A 211 0.92 -12.34 8.25
N ASP A 212 0.32 -12.94 7.21
CA ASP A 212 0.16 -14.40 7.15
C ASP A 212 1.51 -15.12 7.09
N SER A 213 2.49 -14.54 6.38
CA SER A 213 3.86 -15.07 6.31
C SER A 213 4.55 -15.02 7.68
N ILE A 214 4.44 -13.90 8.41
CA ILE A 214 4.98 -13.76 9.77
C ILE A 214 4.34 -14.77 10.73
N LEU A 215 3.01 -14.90 10.68
CA LEU A 215 2.30 -15.88 11.49
C LEU A 215 2.59 -17.34 11.04
N GLY A 216 3.09 -17.53 9.82
CA GLY A 216 3.56 -18.79 9.26
C GLY A 216 4.76 -19.37 10.01
N GLU A 217 5.59 -18.51 10.59
CA GLU A 217 6.78 -18.86 11.37
C GLU A 217 6.46 -19.36 12.79
N TYR A 218 5.18 -19.38 13.16
CA TYR A 218 4.71 -19.98 14.40
C TYR A 218 4.19 -21.40 14.15
N THR A 219 4.68 -22.32 14.96
CA THR A 219 4.11 -23.66 15.08
C THR A 219 2.69 -23.60 15.67
N ASP A 220 1.93 -24.68 15.46
CA ASP A 220 0.59 -24.79 16.02
C ASP A 220 0.59 -24.75 17.56
N ASP A 221 1.57 -25.41 18.17
CA ASP A 221 1.73 -25.45 19.62
C ASP A 221 2.09 -24.08 20.19
N GLU A 222 2.97 -23.32 19.51
CA GLU A 222 3.28 -21.93 19.88
C GLU A 222 2.02 -21.07 19.86
N ILE A 223 1.25 -21.09 18.77
CA ILE A 223 -0.01 -20.31 18.66
C ILE A 223 -1.00 -20.70 19.77
N ILE A 224 -1.17 -22.01 20.02
CA ILE A 224 -2.05 -22.49 21.11
C ILE A 224 -1.57 -21.98 22.46
N SER A 225 -0.26 -22.03 22.72
CA SER A 225 0.34 -21.60 23.98
C SER A 225 0.24 -20.09 24.21
N LEU A 226 0.25 -19.30 23.14
CA LEU A 226 0.11 -17.85 23.20
C LEU A 226 -1.33 -17.44 23.53
N GLY A 227 -2.34 -18.26 23.19
CA GLY A 227 -3.73 -17.97 23.50
C GLY A 227 -4.15 -16.58 23.00
N ASN A 228 -4.66 -15.73 23.89
CA ASN A 228 -5.07 -14.36 23.57
C ASN A 228 -3.92 -13.34 23.58
N ARG A 229 -2.66 -13.77 23.66
CA ARG A 229 -1.49 -12.87 23.72
C ARG A 229 -0.99 -12.40 22.36
N LEU A 230 -1.34 -13.10 21.29
CA LEU A 230 -1.12 -12.66 19.93
C LEU A 230 -2.47 -12.64 19.22
N VAL A 231 -2.91 -11.47 18.79
CA VAL A 231 -4.22 -11.27 18.17
C VAL A 231 -4.08 -10.46 16.88
N VAL A 232 -5.09 -10.53 16.01
CA VAL A 232 -5.14 -9.83 14.71
C VAL A 232 -6.40 -8.98 14.57
N ASP A 233 -6.97 -8.61 15.70
CA ASP A 233 -8.22 -7.86 15.84
C ASP A 233 -8.16 -7.12 17.19
N VAL A 234 -8.34 -5.81 17.15
CA VAL A 234 -8.22 -4.93 18.33
C VAL A 234 -9.31 -5.26 19.36
N ASP A 235 -10.49 -5.71 18.92
CA ASP A 235 -11.58 -6.15 19.80
C ASP A 235 -11.23 -7.40 20.62
N LYS A 236 -10.12 -8.07 20.30
CA LYS A 236 -9.63 -9.27 21.01
C LYS A 236 -8.58 -8.97 22.07
N LEU A 237 -8.20 -7.70 22.23
CA LEU A 237 -7.35 -7.29 23.34
C LEU A 237 -8.10 -7.38 24.67
N ILE A 238 -7.39 -7.74 25.75
CA ILE A 238 -8.00 -7.83 27.07
C ILE A 238 -8.20 -6.41 27.61
N ALA A 239 -9.44 -6.10 28.01
CA ALA A 239 -9.75 -4.82 28.62
C ALA A 239 -8.92 -4.56 29.89
N GLY A 240 -8.37 -3.35 30.01
CA GLY A 240 -7.54 -2.95 31.15
C GLY A 240 -6.13 -3.52 31.16
N ASN A 241 -5.71 -4.25 30.12
CA ASN A 241 -4.30 -4.64 29.99
C ASN A 241 -3.46 -3.42 29.58
N GLU A 242 -2.53 -3.04 30.46
CA GLU A 242 -1.62 -1.95 30.18
C GLU A 242 -0.47 -2.36 29.25
N GLN A 243 -0.13 -3.64 29.21
CA GLN A 243 0.96 -4.20 28.40
C GLN A 243 0.43 -4.65 27.03
N VAL A 244 0.16 -3.67 26.16
CA VAL A 244 -0.34 -3.89 24.80
C VAL A 244 0.58 -3.21 23.80
N GLU A 245 0.84 -3.88 22.68
CA GLU A 245 1.46 -3.29 21.49
C GLU A 245 0.54 -3.55 20.29
N VAL A 246 0.15 -2.49 19.57
CA VAL A 246 -0.63 -2.57 18.33
C VAL A 246 0.32 -2.34 17.16
N ILE A 247 0.62 -3.38 16.40
CA ILE A 247 1.63 -3.34 15.34
C ILE A 247 0.94 -3.30 13.98
N LEU A 248 1.10 -2.20 13.26
CA LEU A 248 0.71 -2.10 11.86
C LEU A 248 1.84 -2.68 10.98
N VAL A 249 1.51 -3.64 10.12
CA VAL A 249 2.50 -4.27 9.22
C VAL A 249 2.26 -3.90 7.75
N ASP A 250 3.35 -3.68 7.01
CA ASP A 250 3.34 -3.52 5.56
C ASP A 250 4.72 -3.89 4.98
N ASP A 251 4.80 -4.18 3.68
CA ASP A 251 6.07 -4.55 3.04
C ASP A 251 7.05 -3.36 3.01
N TRP A 252 6.58 -2.24 2.48
CA TRP A 252 7.23 -0.93 2.48
C TRP A 252 6.15 0.15 2.24
N THR A 253 6.50 1.44 2.29
CA THR A 253 5.49 2.50 2.19
C THR A 253 5.92 3.78 1.48
N ASN A 254 5.10 4.15 0.48
CA ASN A 254 5.25 5.29 -0.41
C ASN A 254 5.10 6.66 0.25
N SER A 255 3.84 7.03 0.48
CA SER A 255 3.47 8.37 0.93
C SER A 255 3.15 8.39 2.41
N ALA A 256 3.34 7.25 3.10
CA ALA A 256 2.81 6.92 4.42
C ALA A 256 1.32 7.23 4.64
N ALA A 257 0.61 7.83 3.68
CA ALA A 257 -0.77 8.25 3.80
C ALA A 257 -1.70 7.08 4.07
N GLN A 258 -1.37 5.91 3.52
CA GLN A 258 -2.12 4.69 3.79
C GLN A 258 -1.93 4.21 5.24
N LEU A 259 -0.71 4.31 5.78
CA LEU A 259 -0.42 3.99 7.17
C LEU A 259 -0.99 5.05 8.11
N GLY A 260 -0.89 6.34 7.79
CA GLY A 260 -1.56 7.43 8.50
C GLY A 260 -3.06 7.23 8.62
N THR A 261 -3.73 6.85 7.52
CA THR A 261 -5.17 6.49 7.56
C THR A 261 -5.45 5.28 8.47
N ALA A 262 -4.54 4.30 8.51
CA ALA A 262 -4.71 3.12 9.37
C ALA A 262 -4.54 3.50 10.85
N ILE A 263 -3.56 4.35 11.16
CA ILE A 263 -3.38 4.95 12.49
C ILE A 263 -4.65 5.70 12.90
N ASP A 264 -5.14 6.61 12.05
CA ASP A 264 -6.35 7.41 12.32
C ASP A 264 -7.56 6.51 12.65
N THR A 265 -7.70 5.40 11.92
CA THR A 265 -8.80 4.45 12.14
C THR A 265 -8.68 3.77 13.51
N VAL A 266 -7.49 3.25 13.86
CA VAL A 266 -7.27 2.61 15.16
C VAL A 266 -7.46 3.61 16.30
N VAL A 267 -6.97 4.84 16.16
CA VAL A 267 -7.10 5.88 17.19
C VAL A 267 -8.54 6.34 17.36
N GLN A 268 -9.30 6.47 16.27
CA GLN A 268 -10.70 6.86 16.32
C GLN A 268 -11.55 5.80 17.02
N ASP A 269 -11.36 4.53 16.68
CA ASP A 269 -12.19 3.43 17.19
C ASP A 269 -11.71 2.95 18.57
N TYR A 270 -10.41 3.08 18.85
CA TYR A 270 -9.76 2.59 20.07
C TYR A 270 -8.74 3.60 20.65
N PRO A 271 -9.19 4.79 21.09
CA PRO A 271 -8.31 5.87 21.53
C PRO A 271 -7.37 5.49 22.69
N GLN A 272 -7.76 4.53 23.53
CA GLN A 272 -6.92 4.02 24.62
C GLN A 272 -5.61 3.37 24.14
N TYR A 273 -5.50 3.02 22.86
CA TYR A 273 -4.31 2.42 22.27
C TYR A 273 -3.46 3.38 21.45
N ALA A 274 -3.81 4.67 21.36
CA ALA A 274 -3.09 5.64 20.52
C ALA A 274 -1.57 5.68 20.76
N ASN A 275 -1.14 5.62 22.03
CA ASN A 275 0.28 5.62 22.41
C ASN A 275 0.91 4.21 22.43
N LYS A 276 0.17 3.18 21.98
CA LYS A 276 0.61 1.78 21.94
C LYS A 276 0.80 1.27 20.50
N ILE A 277 0.65 2.15 19.51
CA ILE A 277 0.79 1.83 18.09
C ILE A 277 2.27 1.88 17.69
N SER A 278 2.72 0.89 16.95
CA SER A 278 4.00 0.86 16.24
C SER A 278 3.80 0.40 14.79
N ILE A 279 4.74 0.74 13.91
CA ILE A 279 4.77 0.24 12.53
C ILE A 279 5.98 -0.64 12.34
N GLN A 280 5.79 -1.77 11.67
CA GLN A 280 6.86 -2.69 11.32
C GLN A 280 6.85 -3.01 9.82
N LEU A 281 7.97 -2.73 9.16
CA LEU A 281 8.14 -2.87 7.72
C LEU A 281 9.22 -3.90 7.36
N ILE A 282 9.18 -4.45 6.15
CA ILE A 282 10.31 -5.22 5.62
C ILE A 282 11.46 -4.28 5.28
N ALA A 283 11.15 -3.19 4.57
CA ALA A 283 12.13 -2.19 4.19
C ALA A 283 11.60 -0.77 4.39
N ALA A 284 12.47 0.14 4.85
CA ALA A 284 12.15 1.56 5.01
C ALA A 284 13.33 2.45 4.67
N SER A 285 13.05 3.65 4.17
CA SER A 285 14.09 4.68 3.98
C SER A 285 14.64 5.14 5.34
N LYS A 286 15.90 5.61 5.35
CA LYS A 286 16.50 6.21 6.55
C LYS A 286 15.63 7.34 7.12
N GLN A 287 15.01 8.14 6.26
CA GLN A 287 14.14 9.21 6.69
C GLN A 287 12.86 8.68 7.35
N ARG A 288 12.23 7.65 6.77
CA ARG A 288 11.01 7.06 7.33
C ARG A 288 11.27 6.44 8.70
N LEU A 289 12.41 5.76 8.87
CA LEU A 289 12.87 5.27 10.17
C LEU A 289 13.02 6.42 11.17
N ALA A 290 13.67 7.52 10.77
CA ALA A 290 13.91 8.67 11.63
C ALA A 290 12.63 9.43 12.02
N ARG A 291 11.69 9.62 11.10
CA ARG A 291 10.52 10.49 11.28
C ARG A 291 9.27 9.76 11.75
N GLY A 292 9.20 8.44 11.58
CA GLY A 292 7.97 7.69 11.81
C GLY A 292 6.87 8.01 10.79
N VAL A 293 5.61 7.77 11.16
CA VAL A 293 4.43 8.13 10.36
C VAL A 293 3.52 9.02 11.18
N ALA A 294 3.09 10.13 10.58
CA ALA A 294 2.10 11.02 11.17
C ALA A 294 0.69 10.43 11.07
N GLY A 295 -0.02 10.44 12.19
CA GLY A 295 -1.45 10.24 12.31
C GLY A 295 -2.11 11.41 13.04
N THR A 296 -3.44 11.41 13.04
CA THR A 296 -4.29 12.37 13.72
C THR A 296 -4.86 11.72 14.97
N ASP A 297 -4.68 12.35 16.12
CA ASP A 297 -5.38 11.98 17.34
C ASP A 297 -6.32 13.12 17.75
N PRO A 298 -7.63 13.01 17.47
CA PRO A 298 -8.59 14.06 17.80
C PRO A 298 -8.83 14.21 19.30
N TYR A 299 -8.35 13.28 20.13
CA TYR A 299 -8.48 13.30 21.59
C TYR A 299 -7.27 13.91 22.29
N ARG A 300 -6.21 14.24 21.54
CA ARG A 300 -4.98 14.83 22.08
C ARG A 300 -5.13 16.34 22.30
N GLU A 301 -4.83 16.80 23.51
CA GLU A 301 -4.84 18.23 23.82
C GLU A 301 -3.81 18.98 22.95
N GLY A 302 -4.20 20.14 22.42
CA GLY A 302 -3.28 21.03 21.68
C GLY A 302 -3.16 20.77 20.16
N ASN A 303 -3.96 19.88 19.57
CA ASN A 303 -3.85 19.47 18.16
C ASN A 303 -2.46 18.90 17.80
N GLU A 304 -1.78 18.28 18.76
CA GLU A 304 -0.47 17.68 18.52
C GLU A 304 -0.59 16.44 17.62
N VAL A 305 0.23 16.39 16.58
CA VAL A 305 0.29 15.27 15.63
C VAL A 305 0.78 14.02 16.37
N LEU A 306 0.08 12.91 16.21
CA LEU A 306 0.55 11.61 16.68
C LEU A 306 1.64 11.13 15.72
N VAL A 307 2.84 10.91 16.22
CA VAL A 307 3.93 10.32 15.42
C VAL A 307 4.14 8.89 15.88
N VAL A 308 3.81 7.95 15.01
CA VAL A 308 3.95 6.52 15.26
C VAL A 308 5.35 6.09 14.84
N PRO A 309 6.13 5.42 15.73
CA PRO A 309 7.46 4.97 15.40
C PRO A 309 7.42 3.88 14.33
N VAL A 310 8.44 3.89 13.46
CA VAL A 310 8.63 2.89 12.41
C VAL A 310 9.90 2.10 12.70
N SER A 311 9.77 0.78 12.69
CA SER A 311 10.87 -0.17 12.64
C SER A 311 10.86 -0.87 11.28
N ALA A 312 12.04 -1.28 10.80
CA ALA A 312 12.12 -2.12 9.61
C ALA A 312 13.17 -3.22 9.77
N TYR A 313 13.04 -4.32 9.03
CA TYR A 313 14.15 -5.27 8.99
C TYR A 313 15.34 -4.68 8.23
N PHE A 314 15.07 -4.16 7.03
CA PHE A 314 16.07 -3.52 6.20
C PHE A 314 15.95 -2.00 6.18
N GLN A 315 17.09 -1.31 6.26
CA GLN A 315 17.19 0.04 5.75
C GLN A 315 17.41 0.00 4.23
N ALA A 316 16.56 0.73 3.49
CA ALA A 316 16.67 0.87 2.04
C ALA A 316 17.91 1.68 1.65
N ASN A 317 18.43 1.36 0.47
CA ASN A 317 19.48 2.15 -0.19
C ASN A 317 18.95 3.54 -0.53
N LYS A 318 19.84 4.54 -0.43
CA LYS A 318 19.53 5.92 -0.78
C LYS A 318 19.79 6.15 -2.26
N ALA A 319 18.85 6.77 -2.96
CA ALA A 319 19.06 7.27 -4.31
C ALA A 319 19.59 8.71 -4.30
N SER A 320 20.29 9.11 -5.35
CA SER A 320 20.84 10.46 -5.50
C SER A 320 19.76 11.51 -5.85
N VAL A 321 18.67 11.12 -6.53
CA VAL A 321 17.58 12.02 -6.95
C VAL A 321 16.26 11.81 -6.20
N ALA A 322 16.16 10.75 -5.38
CA ALA A 322 15.01 10.41 -4.56
C ALA A 322 15.47 9.87 -3.20
N GLU A 323 14.58 9.77 -2.21
CA GLU A 323 15.01 9.26 -0.89
C GLU A 323 15.36 7.78 -0.90
N ALA A 324 14.44 6.95 -1.39
CA ALA A 324 14.64 5.53 -1.58
C ALA A 324 13.73 5.05 -2.71
N HIS A 325 14.27 4.17 -3.52
CA HIS A 325 13.57 3.48 -4.58
C HIS A 325 13.42 2.03 -4.11
N ILE A 326 12.22 1.55 -3.80
CA ILE A 326 11.99 0.19 -3.27
C ILE A 326 11.09 -0.60 -4.21
N THR A 327 11.48 -1.84 -4.52
CA THR A 327 10.68 -2.81 -5.28
C THR A 327 10.96 -4.24 -4.83
N GLY A 328 10.15 -5.21 -5.23
CA GLY A 328 10.38 -6.60 -4.83
C GLY A 328 9.63 -7.64 -5.66
N SER A 329 9.95 -8.91 -5.39
CA SER A 329 9.37 -10.08 -6.08
C SER A 329 7.87 -10.27 -5.82
N HIS A 330 7.32 -9.63 -4.79
CA HIS A 330 5.92 -9.77 -4.33
C HIS A 330 5.07 -8.51 -4.53
N GLY A 331 5.66 -7.42 -5.04
CA GLY A 331 5.00 -6.15 -5.22
C GLY A 331 5.80 -5.23 -6.14
N SER A 332 5.14 -4.68 -7.16
CA SER A 332 5.75 -3.69 -8.04
C SER A 332 5.74 -2.31 -7.40
N MET A 333 6.92 -1.88 -6.97
CA MET A 333 7.42 -0.51 -6.80
C MET A 333 6.70 0.46 -5.85
N ASP A 334 7.51 1.27 -5.17
CA ASP A 334 7.12 2.34 -4.27
C ASP A 334 7.55 3.71 -4.88
N TYR A 335 6.65 4.52 -5.50
CA TYR A 335 6.64 6.03 -5.56
C TYR A 335 6.59 6.59 -6.98
N ASP A 336 5.45 6.98 -7.57
CA ASP A 336 5.37 7.53 -8.97
C ASP A 336 6.17 6.75 -10.04
N PHE A 337 6.68 5.58 -9.68
CA PHE A 337 7.63 4.76 -10.38
C PHE A 337 7.00 4.27 -11.66
N GLU A 338 5.67 4.08 -11.61
CA GLU A 338 4.88 3.75 -12.76
C GLU A 338 4.97 4.83 -13.86
N ASN A 339 4.94 6.10 -13.46
CA ASN A 339 5.11 7.24 -14.36
C ASN A 339 6.58 7.38 -14.77
N GLU A 340 7.51 7.25 -13.83
CA GLU A 340 8.96 7.37 -14.12
C GLU A 340 9.42 6.32 -15.15
N PHE A 341 9.06 5.04 -14.96
CA PHE A 341 9.38 3.99 -15.92
C PHE A 341 8.66 4.18 -17.26
N GLY A 342 7.43 4.69 -17.26
CA GLY A 342 6.72 5.07 -18.49
C GLY A 342 7.45 6.17 -19.27
N ASP A 343 7.90 7.22 -18.58
CA ASP A 343 8.68 8.32 -19.15
C ASP A 343 10.03 7.83 -19.68
N MET A 344 10.69 6.92 -18.96
CA MET A 344 11.95 6.29 -19.41
C MET A 344 11.74 5.45 -20.67
N ALA A 345 10.68 4.64 -20.73
CA ALA A 345 10.36 3.83 -21.89
C ALA A 345 10.06 4.68 -23.12
N TYR A 346 9.33 5.78 -22.94
CA TYR A 346 9.07 6.74 -24.00
C TYR A 346 10.35 7.44 -24.47
N ALA A 347 11.21 7.87 -23.54
CA ALA A 347 12.48 8.51 -23.86
C ALA A 347 13.41 7.59 -24.67
N LEU A 348 13.48 6.31 -24.29
CA LEU A 348 14.29 5.31 -24.98
C LEU A 348 13.74 4.97 -26.37
N ALA A 349 12.42 4.85 -26.52
CA ALA A 349 11.80 4.68 -27.84
C ALA A 349 12.11 5.86 -28.77
N LYS A 350 11.95 7.09 -28.25
CA LYS A 350 12.22 8.33 -29.01
C LYS A 350 13.67 8.41 -29.48
N SER A 351 14.63 8.02 -28.66
CA SER A 351 16.06 8.04 -29.05
C SER A 351 16.37 7.02 -30.15
N ARG A 352 15.59 5.94 -30.24
CA ARG A 352 15.66 4.92 -31.30
C ARG A 352 14.88 5.27 -32.56
N GLY A 353 14.19 6.42 -32.58
CA GLY A 353 13.30 6.81 -33.69
C GLY A 353 12.00 6.01 -33.74
N GLU A 354 11.62 5.37 -32.64
CA GLU A 354 10.39 4.58 -32.51
C GLU A 354 9.21 5.49 -32.09
N VAL A 355 8.02 5.18 -32.61
CA VAL A 355 6.77 5.92 -32.32
C VAL A 355 6.12 5.42 -31.02
N GLU A 356 6.31 4.15 -30.72
CA GLU A 356 5.69 3.46 -29.59
C GLU A 356 6.71 3.29 -28.46
N PRO A 357 6.32 3.45 -27.19
CA PRO A 357 7.21 3.16 -26.06
C PRO A 357 7.72 1.72 -26.11
N VAL A 358 8.96 1.52 -25.67
CA VAL A 358 9.52 0.18 -25.49
C VAL A 358 8.80 -0.55 -24.36
N ASP A 359 8.89 -1.88 -24.36
CA ASP A 359 8.38 -2.68 -23.27
C ASP A 359 9.15 -2.41 -21.98
N LEU A 360 8.42 -2.32 -20.87
CA LEU A 360 9.00 -2.17 -19.55
C LEU A 360 9.64 -3.46 -19.06
N PRO A 361 10.74 -3.37 -18.29
CA PRO A 361 11.43 -4.55 -17.77
C PRO A 361 10.57 -5.31 -16.75
N PRO A 362 10.82 -6.61 -16.53
CA PRO A 362 9.94 -7.48 -15.74
C PRO A 362 9.57 -6.97 -14.34
N LEU A 363 10.53 -6.36 -13.63
CA LEU A 363 10.37 -5.91 -12.25
C LEU A 363 9.51 -4.64 -12.09
N THR A 364 9.04 -4.03 -13.17
CA THR A 364 8.09 -2.91 -13.11
C THR A 364 6.64 -3.37 -13.13
N ASN A 365 6.39 -4.62 -13.57
CA ASN A 365 5.05 -5.18 -13.76
C ASN A 365 4.95 -6.58 -13.12
N VAL A 366 5.51 -6.69 -11.90
CA VAL A 366 5.52 -7.93 -11.12
C VAL A 366 4.11 -8.46 -10.94
N ALA A 367 3.96 -9.74 -11.26
CA ALA A 367 2.76 -10.49 -10.98
C ALA A 367 2.77 -10.86 -9.51
N ARG A 368 1.91 -10.21 -8.72
CA ARG A 368 1.93 -10.36 -7.27
C ARG A 368 1.46 -11.77 -6.93
N PRO A 369 2.21 -12.56 -6.15
CA PRO A 369 1.84 -13.96 -5.86
C PRO A 369 0.41 -14.09 -5.33
N TYR A 370 -0.01 -13.16 -4.48
CA TYR A 370 -1.34 -13.12 -3.88
C TYR A 370 -2.47 -12.57 -4.78
N LYS A 371 -2.16 -12.15 -6.03
CA LYS A 371 -3.13 -11.75 -7.06
C LYS A 371 -3.23 -12.75 -8.23
N MET A 372 -2.49 -13.85 -8.16
CA MET A 372 -2.55 -14.91 -9.18
C MET A 372 -3.89 -15.67 -9.11
N ILE A 373 -4.36 -16.18 -10.26
CA ILE A 373 -5.56 -17.02 -10.31
C ILE A 373 -5.38 -18.23 -9.37
N GLY A 374 -6.36 -18.44 -8.50
CA GLY A 374 -6.33 -19.51 -7.50
C GLY A 374 -5.84 -19.04 -6.13
N TYR A 375 -5.21 -17.86 -6.04
CA TYR A 375 -4.92 -17.25 -4.75
C TYR A 375 -6.20 -16.62 -4.17
N ARG A 376 -6.79 -17.28 -3.17
CA ARG A 376 -8.08 -16.90 -2.56
C ARG A 376 -7.85 -16.34 -1.17
N THR A 377 -8.80 -15.58 -0.64
CA THR A 377 -8.76 -15.10 0.76
C THR A 377 -8.62 -16.26 1.76
N SER A 378 -9.03 -17.48 1.41
CA SER A 378 -8.79 -18.72 2.17
C SER A 378 -7.32 -19.10 2.35
N ASN A 379 -6.45 -18.54 1.52
CA ASN A 379 -5.02 -18.84 1.55
C ASN A 379 -4.28 -18.03 2.62
N VAL A 380 -4.94 -17.04 3.25
CA VAL A 380 -4.45 -16.36 4.46
C VAL A 380 -4.75 -17.26 5.67
N PHE A 381 -4.08 -18.42 5.71
CA PHE A 381 -4.45 -19.54 6.58
C PHE A 381 -4.19 -19.24 8.05
N ARG A 382 -3.04 -18.63 8.35
CA ARG A 382 -2.59 -18.39 9.73
C ARG A 382 -3.38 -17.27 10.38
N VAL A 383 -3.64 -16.18 9.67
CA VAL A 383 -4.52 -15.11 10.15
C VAL A 383 -5.90 -15.67 10.50
N ARG A 384 -6.49 -16.47 9.61
CA ARG A 384 -7.82 -17.08 9.85
C ARG A 384 -7.83 -18.05 11.01
N LYS A 385 -6.78 -18.87 11.15
CA LYS A 385 -6.64 -19.80 12.27
C LYS A 385 -6.61 -19.06 13.59
N LEU A 386 -5.85 -17.98 13.66
CA LEU A 386 -5.78 -17.13 14.85
C LEU A 386 -7.13 -16.45 15.12
N GLN A 387 -7.77 -15.87 14.10
CA GLN A 387 -9.13 -15.31 14.25
C GLN A 387 -10.14 -16.34 14.78
N ALA A 388 -10.07 -17.59 14.33
CA ALA A 388 -10.96 -18.65 14.81
C ALA A 388 -10.68 -19.02 16.27
N GLN A 389 -9.41 -19.15 16.67
CA GLN A 389 -9.03 -19.42 18.07
C GLN A 389 -9.49 -18.29 18.99
N ASN A 390 -9.31 -17.04 18.58
CA ASN A 390 -9.69 -15.85 19.35
C ASN A 390 -11.23 -15.65 19.45
N LYS A 391 -12.03 -16.42 18.72
CA LYS A 391 -13.50 -16.47 18.88
C LYS A 391 -13.96 -17.39 20.01
N HIS A 392 -13.14 -18.36 20.41
CA HIS A 392 -13.54 -19.40 21.37
C HIS A 392 -13.10 -19.13 22.82
N ILE A 393 -12.50 -17.95 23.10
CA ILE A 393 -11.91 -17.59 24.40
C ILE A 393 -12.78 -16.56 25.16
N THR A 394 -13.99 -16.23 24.69
CA THR A 394 -14.92 -15.28 25.35
C THR A 394 -15.60 -15.84 26.58
#